data_AF-A0A948VUP3-F1
#
_entry.id   AF-A0A948VUP3-F1
#
_cell.length_a   1.000
_cell.length_b   1.000
_cell.length_c   1.000
_cell.angle_alpha   90.00
_cell.angle_beta   90.00
_cell.angle_gamma   90.00
#
_symmetry.space_group_name_H-M   'P 1'
#
loop_
_entity.id
_entity.type
_entity.pdbx_description
1 polymer ?
#
loop_
_entity_poly.entity_id
_entity_poly.type
_entity_poly.pdbx_seq_one_letter_code
_entity_poly.pdbx_strand_id
1 'polypeptide(L)'
;MHREWFIRLAQTAAITVAVAAICQELEKPGEERQWHGKVGFIPYDFRLPTLEKIKGAYWNASEDRVFTQRAFGVGWAINFHALLENLRIMSQPAYSEEDFLMPTDSIKEILGSQETLIET
;
A
#
# COMPACT_ATOMS: atom_id res chain seq x y z
N MET A 1 -9.56 -19.57 15.57
CA MET A 1 -10.24 -20.54 14.66
C MET A 1 -11.06 -19.90 13.53
N HIS A 2 -11.67 -18.71 13.65
CA HIS A 2 -12.47 -18.12 12.53
C HIS A 2 -11.67 -17.42 11.42
N ARG A 3 -10.49 -16.88 11.73
CA ARG A 3 -9.70 -16.07 10.78
C ARG A 3 -9.21 -16.87 9.57
N GLU A 4 -8.78 -18.12 9.77
CA GLU A 4 -8.25 -18.97 8.69
C GLU A 4 -9.33 -19.42 7.71
N TRP A 5 -10.53 -19.71 8.20
CA TRP A 5 -11.67 -20.08 7.35
C TRP A 5 -12.15 -18.89 6.52
N PHE A 6 -12.20 -17.70 7.11
CA PHE A 6 -12.54 -16.47 6.39
C PHE A 6 -11.53 -16.14 5.29
N ILE A 7 -10.22 -16.29 5.59
CA ILE A 7 -9.16 -16.10 4.59
C ILE A 7 -9.30 -17.10 3.44
N ARG A 8 -9.56 -18.38 3.73
CA ARG A 8 -9.75 -19.41 2.70
C ARG A 8 -10.96 -19.13 1.82
N LEU A 9 -12.09 -18.71 2.41
CA LEU A 9 -13.27 -18.30 1.65
C LEU A 9 -13.00 -17.09 0.74
N ALA A 10 -12.31 -16.06 1.26
CA ALA A 10 -11.95 -14.89 0.48
C ALA A 10 -11.01 -15.26 -0.69
N GLN A 11 -10.06 -16.16 -0.47
CA GLN A 11 -9.18 -16.70 -1.51
C GLN A 11 -9.96 -17.48 -2.56
N THR A 12 -10.85 -18.39 -2.16
CA THR A 12 -11.69 -19.15 -3.11
C THR A 12 -12.53 -18.20 -3.95
N ALA A 13 -13.17 -17.20 -3.34
CA ALA A 13 -13.94 -16.20 -4.07
C ALA A 13 -13.07 -15.41 -5.07
N ALA A 14 -11.87 -14.98 -4.67
CA ALA A 14 -10.94 -14.28 -5.55
C ALA A 14 -10.52 -15.15 -6.75
N ILE A 15 -10.22 -16.43 -6.52
CA ILE A 15 -9.87 -17.39 -7.58
C ILE A 15 -11.06 -17.59 -8.52
N THR A 16 -12.28 -17.78 -8.00
CA THR A 16 -13.49 -17.94 -8.81
C THR A 16 -13.73 -16.73 -9.69
N VAL A 17 -13.59 -15.51 -9.17
CA VAL A 17 -13.73 -14.27 -9.96
C VAL A 17 -12.66 -14.18 -11.04
N ALA A 18 -11.41 -14.53 -10.72
CA ALA A 18 -10.33 -14.53 -11.71
C ALA A 18 -10.58 -15.54 -12.85
N VAL A 19 -11.00 -16.76 -12.52
CA VAL A 19 -11.36 -17.79 -13.51
C VAL A 19 -12.55 -17.33 -14.35
N ALA A 20 -13.58 -16.73 -13.75
CA ALA A 20 -14.74 -16.22 -14.48
C ALA A 20 -14.36 -15.08 -15.45
N ALA A 21 -13.48 -14.17 -15.06
CA ALA A 21 -12.98 -13.11 -15.93
C ALA A 21 -12.18 -13.68 -17.11
N ILE A 22 -11.38 -14.71 -16.89
CA ILE A 22 -10.64 -15.41 -17.95
C ILE A 22 -11.61 -16.12 -18.91
N CYS A 23 -12.61 -16.84 -18.39
CA CYS A 23 -13.63 -17.50 -19.21
C CYS A 23 -14.42 -16.49 -20.07
N GLN A 24 -14.83 -15.36 -19.50
CA GLN A 24 -15.52 -14.29 -20.24
C GLN A 24 -14.69 -13.75 -21.41
N GLU A 25 -13.37 -13.62 -21.23
CA GLU A 25 -12.51 -13.10 -22.28
C GLU A 25 -12.21 -14.18 -23.34
N LEU A 26 -12.14 -15.45 -22.95
CA LEU A 26 -11.96 -16.57 -23.88
C LEU A 26 -13.21 -16.87 -24.72
N GLU A 27 -14.41 -16.61 -24.18
CA GLU A 27 -15.69 -16.77 -24.87
C GLU A 27 -15.87 -15.76 -26.01
N LYS A 28 -15.16 -14.62 -25.96
CA LYS A 28 -15.13 -13.65 -27.06
C LYS A 28 -14.25 -14.14 -28.21
N PRO A 29 -14.67 -13.91 -29.48
CA PRO A 29 -13.82 -14.17 -30.64
C PRO A 29 -12.53 -13.35 -30.54
N GLY A 30 -11.40 -13.93 -31.00
CA GLY A 30 -10.06 -13.44 -30.70
C GLY A 30 -9.78 -11.98 -31.07
N GLU A 31 -10.51 -11.41 -32.03
CA GLU A 31 -10.36 -10.03 -32.49
C GLU A 31 -11.00 -8.98 -31.56
N GLU A 32 -11.94 -9.37 -30.69
CA GLU A 32 -12.62 -8.46 -29.74
C GLU A 32 -12.07 -8.58 -28.30
N ARG A 33 -11.04 -9.40 -28.10
CA ARG A 33 -10.42 -9.59 -26.77
C ARG A 33 -9.61 -8.35 -26.39
N GLN A 34 -10.19 -7.52 -25.54
CA GLN A 34 -9.60 -6.30 -25.02
C GLN A 34 -8.64 -6.59 -23.84
N TRP A 35 -8.82 -7.69 -23.12
CA TRP A 35 -8.03 -8.08 -21.94
C TRP A 35 -8.01 -7.02 -20.81
N HIS A 36 -8.96 -6.10 -20.80
CA HIS A 36 -9.21 -5.14 -19.72
C HIS A 36 -10.71 -4.88 -19.59
N GLY A 37 -11.18 -4.55 -18.39
CA GLY A 37 -12.60 -4.32 -18.14
C GLY A 37 -12.99 -4.35 -16.66
N LYS A 38 -14.25 -4.65 -16.39
CA LYS A 38 -14.76 -4.86 -15.04
C LYS A 38 -15.79 -5.98 -15.03
N VAL A 39 -15.74 -6.84 -14.01
CA VAL A 39 -16.78 -7.83 -13.73
C VAL A 39 -17.59 -7.30 -12.54
N GLY A 40 -18.80 -6.81 -12.81
CA GLY A 40 -19.60 -6.08 -11.82
C GLY A 40 -18.88 -4.82 -11.33
N PHE A 41 -18.44 -4.82 -10.06
CA PHE A 41 -17.67 -3.72 -9.46
C PHE A 41 -16.16 -3.97 -9.45
N ILE A 42 -15.70 -5.16 -9.81
CA ILE A 42 -14.29 -5.57 -9.69
C ILE A 42 -13.58 -5.27 -11.03
N PRO A 43 -12.64 -4.31 -11.07
CA PRO A 43 -11.87 -4.03 -12.29
C PRO A 43 -10.86 -5.15 -12.58
N TYR A 44 -10.53 -5.37 -13.84
CA TYR A 44 -9.44 -6.25 -14.25
C TYR A 44 -8.65 -5.66 -15.43
N ASP A 45 -7.34 -5.88 -15.44
CA ASP A 45 -6.45 -5.50 -16.54
C ASP A 45 -5.36 -6.57 -16.69
N PHE A 46 -5.41 -7.36 -17.76
CA PHE A 46 -4.44 -8.40 -18.06
C PHE A 46 -3.41 -7.98 -19.11
N ARG A 47 -3.31 -6.68 -19.41
CA ARG A 47 -2.27 -6.16 -20.31
C ARG A 47 -0.97 -6.02 -19.53
N LEU A 48 0.15 -6.40 -20.14
CA LEU A 48 1.48 -6.23 -19.53
C LEU A 48 1.66 -4.77 -19.10
N PRO A 49 1.83 -4.49 -17.78
CA PRO A 49 1.93 -3.14 -17.28
C PRO A 49 3.31 -2.55 -17.56
N THR A 50 3.37 -1.23 -17.71
CA THR A 50 4.63 -0.50 -17.67
C THR A 50 5.10 -0.33 -16.22
N LEU A 51 6.41 -0.14 -16.02
CA LEU A 51 6.97 0.15 -14.69
C LEU A 51 6.36 1.40 -14.07
N GLU A 52 6.07 2.42 -14.89
CA GLU A 52 5.38 3.63 -14.48
C GLU A 52 3.97 3.34 -13.94
N LYS A 53 3.21 2.47 -14.61
CA LYS A 53 1.87 2.07 -14.17
C LYS A 53 1.90 1.26 -12.88
N ILE A 54 2.92 0.41 -12.69
CA ILE A 54 3.14 -0.29 -11.42
C ILE A 54 3.42 0.73 -10.31
N LYS A 55 4.38 1.64 -10.52
CA LYS A 55 4.71 2.68 -9.53
C LYS A 55 3.49 3.55 -9.21
N GLY A 56 2.75 4.01 -10.21
CA GLY A 56 1.55 4.82 -10.02
C GLY A 56 0.39 4.09 -9.34
N ALA A 57 0.28 2.77 -9.50
CA ALA A 57 -0.77 1.99 -8.81
C ALA A 57 -0.46 1.77 -7.33
N TYR A 58 0.82 1.51 -6.98
CA TYR A 58 1.21 1.11 -5.63
C TYR A 58 1.86 2.21 -4.80
N TRP A 59 2.46 3.22 -5.44
CA TRP A 59 3.18 4.31 -4.76
C TRP A 59 2.98 5.64 -5.48
N ASN A 60 1.82 6.25 -5.26
CA ASN A 60 1.47 7.54 -5.86
C ASN A 60 1.18 8.57 -4.77
N ALA A 61 2.11 9.51 -4.59
CA ALA A 61 1.97 10.60 -3.63
C ALA A 61 1.00 11.71 -4.08
N SER A 62 0.60 11.73 -5.35
CA SER A 62 -0.37 12.70 -5.88
C SER A 62 -1.82 12.27 -5.72
N GLU A 63 -2.06 11.07 -5.18
CA GLU A 63 -3.37 10.44 -5.11
C GLU A 63 -3.67 10.01 -3.67
N ASP A 64 -4.71 10.59 -3.07
CA ASP A 64 -5.08 10.35 -1.67
C ASP A 64 -5.90 9.05 -1.49
N ARG A 65 -6.34 8.42 -2.60
CA ARG A 65 -7.11 7.18 -2.56
C ARG A 65 -6.21 5.98 -2.22
N VAL A 66 -6.58 5.26 -1.16
CA VAL A 66 -5.92 4.00 -0.77
C VAL A 66 -6.13 2.89 -1.80
N PHE A 67 -7.33 2.79 -2.36
CA PHE A 67 -7.65 1.79 -3.38
C PHE A 67 -7.61 2.43 -4.77
N THR A 68 -6.68 1.94 -5.60
CA THR A 68 -6.45 2.42 -6.97
C THR A 68 -6.75 1.30 -7.97
N GLN A 69 -6.83 1.65 -9.27
CA GLN A 69 -6.90 0.62 -10.29
C GLN A 69 -5.60 -0.17 -10.33
N ARG A 70 -5.72 -1.50 -10.37
CA ARG A 70 -4.56 -2.39 -10.36
C ARG A 70 -3.81 -2.30 -11.68
N ALA A 71 -2.47 -2.27 -11.60
CA ALA A 71 -1.62 -2.23 -12.79
C ALA A 71 -1.76 -3.50 -13.65
N PHE A 72 -1.93 -4.65 -13.00
CA PHE A 72 -2.10 -5.95 -13.65
C PHE A 72 -2.85 -6.95 -12.76
N GLY A 73 -3.77 -7.71 -13.37
CA GLY A 73 -4.60 -8.73 -12.75
C GLY A 73 -6.01 -8.25 -12.43
N VAL A 74 -6.63 -8.88 -11.43
CA VAL A 74 -8.01 -8.63 -11.02
C VAL A 74 -8.05 -7.88 -9.68
N GLY A 75 -8.99 -6.95 -9.55
CA GLY A 75 -9.26 -6.17 -8.35
C GLY A 75 -8.53 -4.83 -8.30
N TRP A 76 -8.42 -4.29 -7.09
CA TRP A 76 -7.80 -3.00 -6.81
C TRP A 76 -6.33 -3.17 -6.40
N ALA A 77 -5.50 -2.18 -6.71
CA ALA A 77 -4.20 -2.00 -6.08
C ALA A 77 -4.35 -1.21 -4.78
N ILE A 78 -3.32 -1.30 -3.94
CA ILE A 78 -3.21 -0.53 -2.71
C ILE A 78 -2.13 0.52 -2.94
N ASN A 79 -2.51 1.79 -2.91
CA ASN A 79 -1.57 2.89 -2.86
C ASN A 79 -1.00 2.99 -1.44
N PHE A 80 0.21 2.46 -1.25
CA PHE A 80 0.86 2.42 0.05
C PHE A 80 1.19 3.81 0.58
N HIS A 81 1.40 4.80 -0.28
CA HIS A 81 1.63 6.18 0.17
C HIS A 81 0.41 6.70 0.94
N ALA A 82 -0.75 6.71 0.28
CA ALA A 82 -2.02 7.13 0.89
C ALA A 82 -2.37 6.28 2.12
N LEU A 83 -2.08 4.96 2.10
CA LEU A 83 -2.31 4.10 3.26
C LEU A 83 -1.48 4.54 4.47
N LEU A 84 -0.17 4.76 4.27
CA LEU A 84 0.76 5.12 5.35
C LEU A 84 0.50 6.53 5.89
N GLU A 85 0.09 7.46 5.02
CA GLU A 85 -0.32 8.81 5.39
C GLU A 85 -1.63 8.80 6.21
N ASN A 86 -2.63 8.03 5.77
CA ASN A 86 -3.87 7.85 6.51
C ASN A 86 -3.65 7.19 7.88
N LEU A 87 -2.67 6.30 7.99
CA LEU A 87 -2.25 5.70 9.25
C LEU A 87 -1.35 6.61 10.09
N ARG A 88 -1.01 7.81 9.60
CA ARG A 88 -0.07 8.77 10.21
C ARG A 88 1.30 8.18 10.54
N ILE A 89 1.68 7.08 9.89
CA ILE A 89 2.97 6.42 10.08
C ILE A 89 4.11 7.27 9.51
N MET A 90 3.84 7.96 8.40
CA MET A 90 4.77 8.91 7.77
C MET A 90 4.51 10.36 8.18
N SER A 91 3.57 10.59 9.12
CA SER A 91 3.43 11.92 9.70
C SER A 91 4.73 12.18 10.44
N GLN A 92 5.57 13.07 9.89
CA GLN A 92 6.75 13.53 10.60
C GLN A 92 6.28 13.97 11.99
N PRO A 93 6.92 13.52 13.09
CA PRO A 93 6.68 14.18 14.36
C PRO A 93 6.91 15.65 14.07
N ALA A 94 5.86 16.46 14.25
CA ALA A 94 6.02 17.88 14.19
C ALA A 94 6.99 18.18 15.33
N TYR A 95 8.29 18.31 15.00
CA TYR A 95 9.29 18.82 15.92
C TYR A 95 8.81 20.21 16.26
N SER A 96 8.04 20.29 17.33
CA SER A 96 7.60 21.57 17.86
C SER A 96 8.86 22.29 18.34
N GLU A 97 8.89 23.62 18.23
CA GLU A 97 10.06 24.40 18.65
C GLU A 97 10.47 24.09 20.10
N GLU A 98 9.51 23.67 20.92
CA GLU A 98 9.74 23.16 22.28
C GLU A 98 10.50 21.82 22.34
N ASP A 99 10.27 20.88 21.42
CA ASP A 99 11.02 19.61 21.32
C ASP A 99 12.46 19.82 20.83
N PHE A 100 12.68 20.83 19.97
CA PHE A 100 14.03 21.20 19.51
C PHE A 100 14.85 21.87 20.62
N LEU A 101 14.20 22.64 21.49
CA LEU A 101 14.86 23.39 22.57
C LEU A 101 15.04 22.57 23.86
N MET A 102 14.37 21.43 24.02
CA MET A 102 14.59 20.55 25.17
C MET A 102 15.80 19.63 24.93
N PRO A 103 16.82 19.65 25.80
CA PRO A 103 17.86 18.63 25.76
C PRO A 103 17.20 17.27 26.04
N THR A 104 17.27 16.37 25.07
CA THR A 104 16.79 15.00 25.19
C THR A 104 17.51 14.28 26.33
N ASP A 105 16.90 13.22 26.88
CA ASP A 105 17.50 12.50 28.00
C ASP A 105 18.90 11.95 27.65
N SER A 106 19.17 11.67 26.37
CA SER A 106 20.51 11.34 25.87
C SER A 106 21.52 12.50 26.00
N ILE A 107 21.10 13.75 25.77
CA ILE A 107 21.96 14.94 25.97
C ILE A 107 22.23 15.16 27.45
N LYS A 108 21.22 14.96 28.31
CA LYS A 108 21.38 15.06 29.78
C LYS A 108 22.32 13.98 30.30
N GLU A 109 22.24 12.77 29.78
CA GLU A 109 23.12 11.65 30.14
C GLU A 109 24.57 11.93 29.75
N ILE A 110 24.80 12.44 28.54
CA ILE A 110 26.15 12.81 28.07
C ILE A 110 26.72 13.98 28.89
N LEU A 111 25.93 15.02 29.17
CA LEU A 111 26.36 16.17 29.96
C LEU A 111 26.61 15.80 31.43
N GLY A 112 25.73 15.00 32.04
CA GLY A 112 25.90 14.51 33.41
C GLY A 112 27.09 13.54 33.56
N SER A 113 27.47 12.85 32.48
CA SER A 113 28.67 12.00 32.46
C SER A 113 29.98 12.80 32.37
N GLN A 114 29.95 14.03 31.86
CA GLN A 114 31.14 14.88 31.74
C GLN A 114 31.48 15.61 33.03
N GLU A 115 30.49 15.99 33.85
CA GLU A 115 30.75 16.63 35.15
C GLU A 115 31.46 15.70 36.14
N THR A 116 31.24 14.38 36.04
CA THR A 116 31.89 13.40 36.93
C THR A 116 33.34 13.09 36.55
N LEU A 117 33.82 13.47 35.35
CA LEU A 117 35.21 13.23 34.93
C LEU A 117 36.16 14.42 35.13
N ILE A 118 35.66 15.57 35.60
CA ILE A 118 36.48 16.76 35.88
C ILE A 118 36.89 16.82 37.37
N GLU A 119 36.27 16.01 38.24
CA GLU A 119 36.52 15.98 39.70
C GLU A 119 37.49 14.87 40.19
N THR A 120 38.23 14.16 39.31
CA THR A 120 39.28 13.19 39.71
C THR A 120 40.66 13.64 39.28
#